data_AF-A0AA96F1L3-F1
#
_entry.id   AF-A0AA96F1L3-F1
#
_cell.length_a   1.000
_cell.length_b   1.000
_cell.length_c   1.000
_cell.angle_alpha   90.00
_cell.angle_beta   90.00
_cell.angle_gamma   90.00
#
_symmetry.space_group_name_H-M   'P 1'
#
loop_
_entity.id
_entity.type
_entity.pdbx_description
1 polymer ?
#
loop_
_entity_poly.entity_id
_entity_poly.type
_entity_poly.pdbx_seq_one_letter_code
_entity_poly.pdbx_strand_id
1 'polypeptide(L)'
;MDNVIKSFQFESERVILILYIKKEIYGKGIKMYIDADIINNNENVELVMSDNISSRNKSLKYLQESFFWISYNPWKGMRWEKYSKETGFRTYNTIEEMKDLYIEQRKFINLISEYFYDSIKRFKKLQLLYDTQIDEIIIDKE
;
A
#
# COMPACT_ATOMS: atom_id res chain seq x y z
N MET A 1 4.09 -19.26 11.74
CA MET A 1 5.34 -18.56 11.40
C MET A 1 5.24 -18.20 9.93
N ASP A 2 5.15 -16.89 9.64
CA ASP A 2 4.95 -16.39 8.28
C ASP A 2 6.24 -16.51 7.46
N ASN A 3 6.14 -17.11 6.28
CA ASN A 3 7.27 -17.22 5.36
C ASN A 3 7.02 -16.36 4.13
N VAL A 4 7.95 -15.44 3.85
CA VAL A 4 7.96 -14.66 2.62
C VAL A 4 8.31 -15.60 1.46
N ILE A 5 7.41 -15.70 0.48
CA ILE A 5 7.67 -16.40 -0.78
C ILE A 5 8.43 -15.47 -1.73
N LYS A 6 7.95 -14.23 -1.86
CA LYS A 6 8.52 -13.22 -2.75
C LYS A 6 8.23 -11.83 -2.23
N SER A 7 9.19 -10.92 -2.42
CA SER A 7 9.02 -9.49 -2.22
C SER A 7 9.11 -8.73 -3.55
N PHE A 8 8.40 -7.61 -3.62
CA PHE A 8 8.40 -6.65 -4.71
C PHE A 8 8.58 -5.26 -4.11
N GLN A 9 9.48 -4.48 -4.68
CA GLN A 9 9.78 -3.13 -4.22
C GLN A 9 9.44 -2.13 -5.32
N PHE A 10 8.66 -1.12 -4.97
CA PHE A 10 8.26 -0.01 -5.84
C PHE A 10 8.66 1.28 -5.16
N GLU A 11 9.36 2.14 -5.88
CA GLU A 11 9.93 3.37 -5.32
C GLU A 11 9.58 4.58 -6.19
N SER A 12 9.21 5.67 -5.53
CA SER A 12 9.03 6.98 -6.16
C SER A 12 9.06 8.06 -5.09
N GLU A 13 9.62 9.24 -5.41
CA GLU A 13 9.68 10.39 -4.48
C GLU A 13 10.23 10.04 -3.09
N ARG A 14 11.25 9.18 -3.03
CA ARG A 14 11.87 8.69 -1.78
C ARG A 14 10.89 7.96 -0.84
N VAL A 15 9.76 7.51 -1.36
CA VAL A 15 8.83 6.60 -0.70
C VAL A 15 8.95 5.22 -1.36
N ILE A 16 9.09 4.19 -0.54
CA ILE A 16 9.24 2.81 -0.99
C ILE A 16 8.04 2.01 -0.49
N LEU A 17 7.26 1.45 -1.41
CA LEU A 17 6.26 0.43 -1.13
C LEU A 17 6.90 -0.94 -1.32
N ILE A 18 6.84 -1.78 -0.28
CA ILE A 18 7.29 -3.17 -0.33
C ILE A 18 6.07 -4.08 -0.21
N LEU A 19 5.80 -4.87 -1.23
CA LEU A 19 4.74 -5.88 -1.22
C LEU A 19 5.35 -7.26 -1.04
N TYR A 20 4.80 -8.03 -0.11
CA TYR A 20 5.21 -9.39 0.18
C TYR A 20 4.08 -10.34 -0.19
N ILE A 21 4.40 -11.40 -0.93
CA ILE A 21 3.55 -12.59 -0.97
C ILE A 21 4.08 -13.51 0.13
N LYS A 22 3.24 -13.75 1.15
CA LYS A 22 3.56 -14.57 2.32
C LYS A 22 2.71 -15.83 2.32
N LYS A 23 3.21 -16.86 3.02
CA LYS A 23 2.43 -18.04 3.36
C LYS A 23 2.54 -18.38 4.84
N GLU A 24 1.47 -18.94 5.36
CA GLU A 24 1.40 -19.52 6.70
C GLU A 24 0.62 -20.84 6.70
N ILE A 25 0.85 -21.67 7.70
CA ILE A 25 0.00 -22.84 7.96
C ILE A 25 -1.28 -22.34 8.61
N TYR A 26 -2.44 -22.64 8.03
CA TYR A 26 -3.75 -22.24 8.53
C TYR A 26 -4.67 -23.46 8.60
N GLY A 27 -4.96 -23.91 9.82
CA GLY A 27 -5.68 -25.16 10.05
C GLY A 27 -4.92 -26.35 9.44
N LYS A 28 -5.56 -27.06 8.50
CA LYS A 28 -4.96 -28.18 7.76
C LYS A 28 -4.36 -27.78 6.41
N GLY A 29 -4.40 -26.50 6.04
CA GLY A 29 -3.97 -26.01 4.73
C GLY A 29 -2.85 -24.97 4.82
N ILE A 30 -2.48 -24.46 3.65
CA ILE A 30 -1.51 -23.38 3.48
C ILE A 30 -2.29 -22.14 3.06
N LYS A 31 -2.23 -21.07 3.86
CA LYS A 31 -2.81 -19.78 3.51
C LYS A 31 -1.75 -18.93 2.82
N MET A 32 -2.08 -18.40 1.64
CA MET A 32 -1.26 -17.40 0.96
C MET A 32 -1.99 -16.06 0.98
N TYR A 33 -1.24 -15.01 1.27
CA TYR A 33 -1.78 -13.66 1.36
C TYR A 33 -0.71 -12.63 0.99
N ILE A 34 -1.17 -11.43 0.64
CA ILE A 34 -0.29 -10.28 0.41
C ILE A 34 -0.20 -9.49 1.71
N ASP A 35 0.99 -8.97 1.98
CA ASP A 35 1.25 -8.00 3.03
C ASP A 35 2.04 -6.83 2.45
N ALA A 36 2.03 -5.69 3.13
CA ALA A 36 2.66 -4.49 2.64
C ALA A 36 3.38 -3.69 3.72
N ASP A 37 4.53 -3.15 3.33
CA ASP A 37 5.29 -2.21 4.13
C ASP A 37 5.62 -0.93 3.36
N ILE A 38 5.83 0.15 4.11
CA ILE A 38 6.14 1.45 3.54
C ILE A 38 7.34 2.01 4.27
N ILE A 39 8.38 2.34 3.52
CA ILE A 39 9.53 3.11 4.01
C ILE A 39 9.39 4.51 3.44
N ASN A 40 9.27 5.50 4.33
CA ASN A 40 9.18 6.89 3.95
C ASN A 40 10.51 7.60 4.26
N ASN A 41 11.24 7.96 3.20
CA ASN A 41 12.45 8.76 3.28
C ASN A 41 12.24 10.18 2.72
N ASN A 42 10.98 10.59 2.51
CA ASN A 42 10.61 11.92 2.06
C ASN A 42 10.22 12.78 3.26
N GLU A 43 10.97 13.86 3.49
CA GLU A 43 10.80 14.78 4.63
C GLU A 43 9.50 15.59 4.60
N ASN A 44 8.90 15.75 3.42
CA ASN A 44 7.61 16.44 3.24
C ASN A 44 6.41 15.52 3.47
N VAL A 45 6.63 14.21 3.54
CA VAL A 45 5.56 13.21 3.65
C VAL A 45 5.52 12.69 5.08
N GLU A 46 4.32 12.59 5.64
CA GLU A 46 4.09 11.92 6.92
C GLU A 46 3.58 10.49 6.68
N LEU A 47 4.20 9.49 7.31
CA LEU A 47 3.67 8.14 7.38
C LEU A 47 2.87 7.98 8.68
N VAL A 48 1.55 7.87 8.54
CA VAL A 48 0.65 7.61 9.66
C VAL A 48 0.26 6.15 9.67
N MET A 49 0.47 5.49 10.81
CA MET A 49 0.06 4.12 11.04
C MET A 49 -1.02 4.08 12.11
N SER A 50 -2.03 3.23 11.90
CA SER A 50 -3.04 2.95 12.93
C SER A 50 -3.35 1.47 12.97
N ASP A 51 -3.32 0.90 14.16
CA ASP A 51 -3.65 -0.49 14.39
C ASP A 51 -4.89 -0.60 15.26
N ASN A 52 -5.80 -1.49 14.88
CA ASN A 52 -6.87 -1.95 15.73
C ASN A 52 -6.95 -3.47 15.63
N ILE A 53 -7.64 -4.11 16.58
CA ILE A 53 -7.76 -5.58 16.68
C ILE A 53 -8.11 -6.25 15.32
N SER A 54 -8.81 -5.55 14.43
CA SER A 54 -9.25 -6.08 13.14
C SER A 54 -8.38 -5.67 11.95
N SER A 55 -7.54 -4.64 12.05
CA SER A 55 -6.98 -3.96 10.88
C SER A 55 -5.78 -3.10 11.20
N ARG A 56 -4.70 -3.31 10.45
CA ARG A 56 -3.51 -2.46 10.42
C ARG A 56 -3.57 -1.54 9.23
N ASN A 57 -3.54 -0.23 9.42
CA ASN A 57 -3.63 0.77 8.36
C ASN A 57 -2.34 1.57 8.27
N LYS A 58 -1.96 1.92 7.04
CA LYS A 58 -0.85 2.81 6.74
C LYS A 58 -1.33 3.85 5.73
N SER A 59 -1.11 5.12 6.03
CA SER A 59 -1.41 6.21 5.11
C SER A 59 -0.24 7.16 4.97
N LEU A 60 -0.03 7.67 3.77
CA LEU A 60 0.90 8.76 3.53
C LEU A 60 0.11 10.06 3.38
N LYS A 61 0.62 11.10 4.02
CA LYS A 61 0.03 12.43 4.00
C LYS A 61 1.02 13.48 3.54
N TYR A 62 0.49 14.48 2.87
CA TYR A 62 1.16 15.76 2.64
C TYR A 62 0.38 16.82 3.40
N LEU A 63 1.03 17.51 4.34
CA LEU A 63 0.36 18.37 5.32
C LEU A 63 -0.80 17.60 6.01
N GLN A 64 -2.04 18.05 5.88
CA GLN A 64 -3.22 17.39 6.46
C GLN A 64 -3.92 16.41 5.50
N GLU A 65 -3.52 16.37 4.22
CA GLU A 65 -4.19 15.57 3.20
C GLU A 65 -3.56 14.19 2.99
N SER A 66 -4.37 13.14 3.11
CA SER A 66 -3.94 11.78 2.74
C SER A 66 -4.02 11.58 1.23
N PHE A 67 -2.89 11.17 0.64
CA PHE A 67 -2.80 10.87 -0.79
C PHE A 67 -2.67 9.36 -1.08
N PHE A 68 -2.27 8.57 -0.09
CA PHE A 68 -2.15 7.11 -0.19
C PHE A 68 -2.67 6.44 1.08
N TRP A 69 -3.38 5.32 0.92
CA TRP A 69 -3.86 4.50 2.03
C TRP A 69 -3.87 3.02 1.65
N ILE A 70 -3.33 2.20 2.57
CA ILE A 70 -3.44 0.74 2.52
C ILE A 70 -3.79 0.20 3.90
N SER A 71 -4.36 -0.99 3.91
CA SER A 71 -4.76 -1.69 5.14
C SER A 71 -4.60 -3.19 4.99
N TYR A 72 -4.22 -3.86 6.06
CA TYR A 72 -4.27 -5.31 6.17
C TYR A 72 -5.33 -5.71 7.20
N ASN A 73 -6.25 -6.59 6.79
CA ASN A 73 -7.18 -7.27 7.68
C ASN A 73 -6.97 -8.80 7.57
N PRO A 74 -6.79 -9.54 8.67
CA PRO A 74 -6.52 -10.98 8.62
C PRO A 74 -7.57 -11.82 7.86
N TRP A 75 -8.81 -11.33 7.81
CA TRP A 75 -9.96 -11.98 7.19
C TRP A 75 -10.27 -11.47 5.77
N LYS A 76 -9.78 -10.29 5.39
CA LYS A 76 -10.04 -9.68 4.07
C LYS A 76 -8.79 -9.53 3.20
N GLY A 77 -7.62 -9.80 3.76
CA GLY A 77 -6.33 -9.58 3.11
C GLY A 77 -5.95 -8.10 3.06
N MET A 78 -5.13 -7.75 2.07
CA MET A 78 -4.71 -6.38 1.82
C MET A 78 -5.82 -5.61 1.14
N ARG A 79 -5.97 -4.35 1.53
CA ARG A 79 -6.90 -3.38 0.99
C ARG A 79 -6.13 -2.13 0.61
N TRP A 80 -6.53 -1.53 -0.49
CA TRP A 80 -6.00 -0.27 -0.97
C TRP A 80 -7.18 0.53 -1.51
N GLU A 81 -7.14 1.86 -1.39
CA GLU A 81 -8.32 2.70 -1.58
C GLU A 81 -9.40 2.41 -0.51
N LYS A 82 -10.03 3.45 0.05
CA LYS A 82 -10.78 3.35 1.31
C LYS A 82 -12.04 2.49 1.15
N TYR A 83 -11.88 1.18 1.36
CA TYR A 83 -12.89 0.11 1.36
C TYR A 83 -13.36 -0.42 0.00
N SER A 84 -12.78 -0.01 -1.13
CA SER A 84 -13.25 -0.44 -2.45
C SER A 84 -12.52 -1.65 -3.03
N LYS A 85 -11.27 -1.90 -2.62
CA LYS A 85 -10.45 -2.99 -3.19
C LYS A 85 -9.82 -3.85 -2.09
N GLU A 86 -9.83 -5.16 -2.31
CA GLU A 86 -9.26 -6.15 -1.39
C GLU A 86 -8.68 -7.36 -2.13
N THR A 87 -7.59 -7.92 -1.61
CA THR A 87 -6.93 -9.11 -2.19
C THR A 87 -7.61 -10.42 -1.78
N GLY A 88 -8.29 -10.41 -0.63
CA GLY A 88 -8.67 -11.65 0.05
C GLY A 88 -7.45 -12.46 0.50
N PHE A 89 -7.71 -13.68 0.94
CA PHE A 89 -6.70 -14.73 1.07
C PHE A 89 -7.27 -16.03 0.49
N ARG A 90 -6.38 -16.94 0.10
CA ARG A 90 -6.77 -18.28 -0.34
C ARG A 90 -6.05 -19.32 0.50
N THR A 91 -6.77 -20.38 0.82
CA THR A 91 -6.23 -21.56 1.49
C THR A 91 -6.11 -22.67 0.48
N TYR A 92 -4.94 -23.30 0.44
CA TYR A 92 -4.58 -24.38 -0.47
C TYR A 92 -4.36 -25.65 0.33
N ASN A 93 -4.73 -26.80 -0.25
CA ASN A 93 -4.58 -28.08 0.43
C ASN A 93 -3.19 -28.70 0.15
N THR A 94 -2.54 -28.32 -0.95
CA THR A 94 -1.21 -28.81 -1.34
C THR A 94 -0.28 -27.68 -1.80
N ILE A 95 1.02 -27.98 -1.85
CA ILE A 95 2.04 -27.05 -2.35
C ILE A 95 1.89 -26.85 -3.86
N GLU A 96 1.54 -27.91 -4.59
CA GLU A 96 1.29 -27.89 -6.04
C GLU A 96 0.14 -26.94 -6.39
N GLU A 97 -1.00 -27.05 -5.70
CA GLU A 97 -2.16 -26.17 -5.89
C GLU A 97 -1.80 -24.69 -5.62
N MET A 98 -0.99 -24.45 -4.59
CA MET A 98 -0.49 -23.11 -4.26
C MET A 98 0.41 -22.53 -5.37
N LYS A 99 1.27 -23.36 -5.99
CA LYS A 99 2.17 -22.92 -7.08
C LYS A 99 1.38 -22.54 -8.33
N ASP A 100 0.37 -23.33 -8.70
CA ASP A 100 -0.43 -23.08 -9.90
C ASP A 100 -1.24 -21.78 -9.77
N LEU A 101 -1.76 -21.51 -8.58
CA LEU A 101 -2.60 -20.34 -8.29
C LEU A 101 -1.80 -19.12 -7.78
N TYR A 102 -0.48 -19.22 -7.65
CA TYR A 102 0.41 -18.10 -7.32
C TYR A 102 0.30 -16.97 -8.35
N ILE A 103 0.07 -17.31 -9.63
CA ILE A 103 -0.07 -16.33 -10.72
C ILE A 103 -1.24 -15.37 -10.44
N GLU A 104 -2.35 -15.85 -9.88
CA GLU A 104 -3.50 -15.01 -9.54
C GLU A 104 -3.15 -13.98 -8.46
N GLN A 105 -2.34 -14.36 -7.46
CA GLN A 105 -1.89 -13.42 -6.43
C GLN A 105 -1.00 -12.32 -7.00
N ARG A 106 -0.19 -12.62 -8.02
CA ARG A 106 0.66 -11.61 -8.68
C ARG A 106 -0.13 -10.51 -9.36
N LYS A 107 -1.38 -10.76 -9.79
CA LYS A 107 -2.23 -9.73 -10.41
C LYS A 107 -2.49 -8.57 -9.44
N PHE A 108 -2.67 -8.87 -8.15
CA PHE A 108 -2.84 -7.85 -7.12
C PHE A 108 -1.58 -7.03 -6.88
N ILE A 109 -0.39 -7.60 -7.05
CA ILE A 109 0.86 -6.84 -6.97
C ILE A 109 0.87 -5.70 -8.00
N ASN A 110 0.46 -5.99 -9.25
CA ASN A 110 0.35 -4.97 -10.29
C ASN A 110 -0.66 -3.88 -9.90
N LEU A 111 -1.88 -4.27 -9.51
CA LEU A 111 -2.95 -3.34 -9.14
C LEU A 111 -2.59 -2.42 -7.97
N ILE A 112 -1.93 -2.96 -6.94
CA ILE A 112 -1.50 -2.18 -5.78
C ILE A 112 -0.33 -1.25 -6.16
N SER A 113 0.58 -1.70 -7.03
CA SER A 113 1.70 -0.88 -7.50
C SER A 113 1.24 0.28 -8.40
N GLU A 114 0.26 0.06 -9.28
CA GLU A 114 -0.35 1.10 -10.10
C GLU A 114 -1.04 2.15 -9.21
N TYR A 115 -1.82 1.69 -8.22
CA TYR A 115 -2.42 2.57 -7.23
C TYR A 115 -1.38 3.42 -6.49
N PHE A 116 -0.25 2.81 -6.08
CA PHE A 116 0.85 3.54 -5.45
C PHE A 116 1.39 4.65 -6.34
N TYR A 117 1.70 4.36 -7.61
CA TYR A 117 2.21 5.38 -8.54
C TYR A 117 1.18 6.48 -8.83
N ASP A 118 -0.11 6.15 -8.91
CA ASP A 118 -1.16 7.15 -9.08
C ASP A 118 -1.33 8.04 -7.84
N SER A 119 -1.21 7.47 -6.64
CA SER A 119 -1.15 8.23 -5.40
C SER A 119 0.04 9.17 -5.34
N ILE A 120 1.21 8.78 -5.86
CA ILE A 120 2.38 9.66 -5.98
C ILE A 120 2.13 10.81 -6.98
N LYS A 121 1.45 10.56 -8.10
CA LYS A 121 1.02 11.65 -9.00
C LYS A 121 0.11 12.64 -8.28
N ARG A 122 -0.81 12.16 -7.44
CA ARG A 122 -1.66 13.02 -6.61
C ARG A 122 -0.82 13.83 -5.63
N PHE A 123 0.14 13.22 -4.95
CA PHE A 123 1.08 13.92 -4.06
C PHE A 123 1.79 15.07 -4.77
N LYS A 124 2.37 14.84 -5.95
CA LYS A 124 3.04 15.89 -6.73
C LYS A 124 2.11 17.06 -7.07
N LYS A 125 0.85 16.78 -7.39
CA LYS A 125 -0.16 17.82 -7.63
C LYS A 125 -0.47 18.61 -6.36
N LEU A 126 -0.58 17.93 -5.21
CA LEU A 126 -0.80 18.60 -3.93
C LEU A 126 0.37 19.51 -3.56
N GLN A 127 1.62 19.03 -3.71
CA GLN A 127 2.80 19.87 -3.51
C GLN A 127 2.76 21.11 -4.40
N LEU A 128 2.53 20.95 -5.70
CA LEU A 128 2.44 22.09 -6.62
C LEU A 128 1.37 23.12 -6.19
N LEU A 129 0.21 22.66 -5.71
CA LEU A 129 -0.88 23.55 -5.32
C LEU A 129 -0.58 24.29 -4.01
N TYR A 130 -0.04 23.60 -3.00
CA TYR A 130 0.18 24.16 -1.67
C TYR A 130 1.54 24.84 -1.48
N ASP A 131 2.52 24.51 -2.33
CA ASP A 131 3.85 25.15 -2.33
C ASP A 131 3.88 26.42 -3.20
N THR A 132 2.76 26.74 -3.86
CA THR A 132 2.56 28.06 -4.49
C THR A 132 2.81 29.14 -3.44
N GLN A 133 3.82 29.99 -3.66
CA GLN A 133 4.19 31.00 -2.70
C GLN A 133 3.03 31.99 -2.52
N ILE A 134 2.61 32.23 -1.29
CA ILE A 134 1.57 33.23 -0.97
C ILE A 134 1.96 34.61 -1.51
N ASP A 135 3.26 34.89 -1.64
CA ASP A 135 3.81 36.11 -2.22
C ASP A 135 3.49 36.27 -3.73
N GLU A 136 3.11 35.21 -4.44
CA GLU A 136 2.58 35.29 -5.81
C GLU A 136 1.09 35.71 -5.87
N ILE A 137 0.36 35.63 -4.74
CA ILE A 137 -1.06 36.00 -4.65
C ILE A 137 -1.22 37.51 -4.38
N ILE A 138 -0.21 38.17 -3.83
CA ILE A 138 -0.20 39.62 -3.63
C ILE A 138 0.27 40.29 -4.92
N ILE A 139 -0.61 40.32 -5.93
CA ILE A 139 -0.43 41.15 -7.12
C ILE A 139 -1.13 42.49 -6.85
N ASP A 140 -0.29 43.52 -6.72
CA ASP A 140 -0.50 44.96 -6.79
C ASP A 140 -1.45 45.63 -5.77
N LYS A 141 -0.83 46.18 -4.72
CA LYS A 141 -1.26 47.45 -4.11
C LYS A 141 -0.16 48.50 -4.30
N GLU A 142 -0.14 49.12 -5.47
CA GLU A 142 0.32 50.51 -5.64
C GLU A 142 -0.71 51.28 -6.47
#